data_AF-A0A919PL28-F1
#
_entry.id   AF-A0A919PL28-F1
#
_cell.length_a   1.000
_cell.length_b   1.000
_cell.length_c   1.000
_cell.angle_alpha   90.00
_cell.angle_beta   90.00
_cell.angle_gamma   90.00
#
_symmetry.space_group_name_H-M   'P 1'
#
loop_
_entity.id
_entity.type
_entity.pdbx_description
1 polymer ?
#
loop_
_entity_poly.entity_id
_entity_poly.type
_entity_poly.pdbx_seq_one_letter_code
_entity_poly.pdbx_strand_id
1 'polypeptide(L)'
;MPTRPPFCRSQAEAEAYIELHPCECGETGFQWSYAEGPGEDGYQGIHSGPCFGCGRARTFRFLVPEQALVLPGFSWSDGTRPSELLDAGEWMAVADALVAEASEDEDPRLRAHHFAGAAAAIDEVLLLGPADATHVPTDAIRSELGREIVAREPDRFRRLRLIARRRGYREESGEHVAEPVGPPLRARSLAEETAFMQASPCVCGALLFTPDGYQMRFHEERVTVVHQAPCDQCGRGRAFWFEEPRHAGRFEPAGHGYAPPDSGPSQLLDPGQWLLLAQAHGALAGGSDPAPPPGGDPAAGYWARLGVLASAVAAIDEVLKFIPPHSARVPVGAFWSPVGLSQYLDDPSRFEREWLLTELDRHARGLAEFLASHPDPPEEPGYENDENEDGA
;
A
#
# COMPACT_ATOMS: atom_id res chain seq x y z
N MET A 1 26.80 -17.37 31.29
CA MET A 1 27.13 -17.59 29.87
C MET A 1 27.00 -16.24 29.19
N PRO A 2 27.95 -15.80 28.34
CA PRO A 2 27.72 -14.59 27.58
C PRO A 2 26.46 -14.82 26.73
N THR A 3 25.49 -13.93 26.89
CA THR A 3 24.28 -13.91 26.07
C THR A 3 24.70 -13.57 24.64
N ARG A 4 24.25 -14.38 23.67
CA ARG A 4 24.39 -14.09 22.25
C ARG A 4 24.02 -12.62 21.97
N PRO A 5 24.82 -11.85 21.20
CA PRO A 5 24.48 -10.48 20.86
C PRO A 5 23.12 -10.41 20.13
N PRO A 6 22.30 -9.36 20.37
CA PRO A 6 21.03 -9.21 19.67
C PRO A 6 21.26 -8.96 18.18
N PHE A 7 20.29 -9.37 17.35
CA PHE A 7 20.33 -9.10 15.92
C PHE A 7 19.86 -7.67 15.62
N CYS A 8 20.66 -6.96 14.83
CA CYS A 8 20.37 -5.63 14.34
C CYS A 8 20.18 -5.70 12.82
N ARG A 9 19.08 -5.13 12.32
CA ARG A 9 18.66 -5.28 10.93
C ARG A 9 19.36 -4.26 10.03
N SER A 10 19.74 -3.11 10.56
CA SER A 10 20.39 -2.03 9.82
C SER A 10 21.35 -1.22 10.70
N GLN A 11 22.29 -0.51 10.10
CA GLN A 11 23.17 0.38 10.85
C GLN A 11 22.40 1.50 11.56
N ALA A 12 21.35 2.05 10.95
CA ALA A 12 20.51 3.07 11.55
C ALA A 12 19.82 2.59 12.83
N GLU A 13 19.34 1.34 12.87
CA GLU A 13 18.77 0.73 14.07
C GLU A 13 19.83 0.58 15.18
N ALA A 14 21.07 0.21 14.85
CA ALA A 14 22.16 0.13 15.82
C ALA A 14 22.47 1.51 16.44
N GLU A 15 22.54 2.55 15.61
CA GLU A 15 22.80 3.92 16.05
C GLU A 15 21.70 4.43 16.98
N ALA A 16 20.42 4.23 16.61
CA ALA A 16 19.28 4.59 17.46
C ALA A 16 19.34 3.89 18.83
N TYR A 17 19.69 2.60 18.88
CA TYR A 17 19.88 1.89 20.15
C TYR A 17 21.02 2.47 20.98
N ILE A 18 22.15 2.75 20.36
CA ILE A 18 23.33 3.29 21.05
C ILE A 18 23.03 4.66 21.70
N GLU A 19 22.26 5.50 21.02
CA GLU A 19 21.84 6.83 21.50
C GLU A 19 20.88 6.73 22.70
N LEU A 20 19.96 5.77 22.68
CA LEU A 20 18.99 5.55 23.77
C LEU A 20 19.60 4.93 25.03
N HIS A 21 20.77 4.31 24.95
CA HIS A 21 21.36 3.55 26.06
C HIS A 21 22.53 4.32 26.70
N PRO A 22 22.26 5.22 27.67
CA PRO A 22 23.30 6.06 28.27
C PRO A 22 24.37 5.24 28.99
N CYS A 23 25.53 5.86 29.18
CA CYS A 23 26.54 5.37 30.11
C CYS A 23 25.97 5.29 31.54
N GLU A 24 26.59 4.49 32.41
CA GLU A 24 26.24 4.47 33.84
C GLU A 24 26.32 5.85 34.54
N CYS A 25 27.05 6.82 33.97
CA CYS A 25 27.06 8.20 34.47
C CYS A 25 25.90 9.07 33.95
N GLY A 26 25.00 8.52 33.14
CA GLY A 26 23.86 9.21 32.51
C GLY A 26 24.17 9.89 31.17
N GLU A 27 25.44 9.97 30.76
CA GLU A 27 25.83 10.58 29.48
C GLU A 27 25.48 9.68 28.30
N THR A 28 24.81 10.22 27.28
CA THR A 28 24.45 9.52 26.04
C THR A 28 25.53 9.66 24.97
N GLY A 29 26.25 10.79 24.95
CA GLY A 29 27.31 11.07 23.98
C GLY A 29 28.61 10.28 24.21
N PHE A 30 29.16 9.72 23.14
CA PHE A 30 30.51 9.18 23.15
C PHE A 30 31.08 9.13 21.72
N GLN A 31 32.39 9.32 21.59
CA GLN A 31 33.06 9.17 20.30
C GLN A 31 33.30 7.68 20.06
N TRP A 32 32.72 7.12 18.99
CA TRP A 32 32.87 5.71 18.68
C TRP A 32 33.57 5.45 17.35
N SER A 33 34.17 4.28 17.29
CA SER A 33 34.69 3.63 16.10
C SER A 33 33.83 2.40 15.81
N TYR A 34 33.65 2.09 14.53
CA TYR A 34 32.94 0.91 14.05
C TYR A 34 33.90 -0.09 13.43
N ALA A 35 33.72 -1.34 13.80
CA ALA A 35 34.40 -2.47 13.20
C ALA A 35 33.37 -3.58 12.96
N GLU A 36 33.46 -4.23 11.80
CA GLU A 36 32.63 -5.38 11.47
C GLU A 36 33.46 -6.56 10.97
N GLY A 37 32.92 -7.76 11.11
CA GLY A 37 33.56 -8.98 10.64
C GLY A 37 32.97 -10.24 11.25
N PRO A 38 33.50 -11.41 10.87
CA PRO A 38 33.07 -12.68 11.43
C PRO A 38 33.42 -12.76 12.93
N GLY A 39 32.44 -13.13 13.76
CA GLY A 39 32.58 -13.43 15.18
C GLY A 39 32.11 -14.84 15.51
N GLU A 40 32.12 -15.19 16.81
CA GLU A 40 31.75 -16.54 17.30
C GLU A 40 30.29 -16.93 16.97
N ASP A 41 29.39 -15.94 16.98
CA ASP A 41 27.93 -16.13 16.82
C ASP A 41 27.40 -15.75 15.42
N GLY A 42 28.29 -15.42 14.47
CA GLY A 42 27.96 -14.91 13.14
C GLY A 42 28.69 -13.62 12.78
N TYR A 43 28.25 -12.93 11.73
CA TYR A 43 28.80 -11.64 11.33
C TYR A 43 28.38 -10.56 12.34
N GLN A 44 29.34 -9.81 12.87
CA GLN A 44 29.16 -8.88 13.98
C GLN A 44 29.55 -7.46 13.61
N GLY A 45 28.78 -6.49 14.10
CA GLY A 45 29.15 -5.08 14.15
C GLY A 45 29.49 -4.68 15.59
N ILE A 46 30.61 -3.98 15.77
CA ILE A 46 31.11 -3.54 17.07
C ILE A 46 31.29 -2.02 17.06
N HIS A 47 30.56 -1.33 17.93
CA HIS A 47 30.74 0.10 18.17
C HIS A 47 31.46 0.29 19.50
N SER A 48 32.61 0.97 19.50
CA SER A 48 33.39 1.15 20.73
C SER A 48 34.08 2.51 20.83
N GLY A 49 34.16 3.04 22.06
CA GLY A 49 34.89 4.27 22.35
C GLY A 49 34.60 4.85 23.75
N PRO A 50 35.27 5.95 24.14
CA PRO A 50 35.14 6.53 25.48
C PRO A 50 33.90 7.44 25.62
N CYS A 51 33.15 7.27 26.72
CA CYS A 51 32.07 8.16 27.13
C CYS A 51 32.56 9.61 27.31
N PHE A 52 31.83 10.61 26.79
CA PHE A 52 32.24 12.02 26.90
C PHE A 52 32.21 12.56 28.32
N GLY A 53 31.32 12.05 29.17
CA GLY A 53 31.17 12.51 30.55
C GLY A 53 32.23 11.93 31.49
N CYS A 54 32.39 10.61 31.53
CA CYS A 54 33.26 9.93 32.50
C CYS A 54 34.50 9.25 31.91
N GLY A 55 34.67 9.27 30.58
CA GLY A 55 35.81 8.66 29.88
C GLY A 55 35.82 7.13 29.85
N ARG A 56 34.88 6.45 30.52
CA ARG A 56 34.79 4.97 30.51
C ARG A 56 34.51 4.46 29.10
N ALA A 57 35.18 3.38 28.71
CA ALA A 57 34.96 2.73 27.44
C ALA A 57 33.54 2.12 27.39
N ARG A 58 32.80 2.45 26.34
CA ARG A 58 31.53 1.83 25.96
C ARG A 58 31.79 0.89 24.79
N THR A 59 31.12 -0.25 24.78
CA THR A 59 31.20 -1.21 23.68
C THR A 59 29.83 -1.84 23.48
N PHE A 60 29.32 -1.72 22.25
CA PHE A 60 28.10 -2.36 21.80
C PHE A 60 28.46 -3.40 20.74
N ARG A 61 27.82 -4.56 20.81
CA ARG A 61 28.03 -5.65 19.85
C ARG A 61 26.67 -6.13 19.37
N PHE A 62 26.54 -6.26 18.06
CA PHE A 62 25.32 -6.73 17.40
C PHE A 62 25.66 -7.82 16.42
N LEU A 63 24.73 -8.76 16.22
CA LEU A 63 24.73 -9.55 14.99
C LEU A 63 24.15 -8.69 13.87
N VAL A 64 24.81 -8.65 12.72
CA VAL A 64 24.35 -7.86 11.57
C VAL A 64 24.28 -8.76 10.33
N PRO A 65 23.49 -8.41 9.30
CA PRO A 65 23.49 -9.16 8.04
C PRO A 65 24.89 -9.17 7.42
N GLU A 66 25.30 -10.28 6.80
CA GLU A 66 26.56 -10.33 6.03
C GLU A 66 26.57 -9.36 4.83
N GLN A 67 25.38 -9.01 4.32
CA GLN A 67 25.19 -8.03 3.26
C GLN A 67 24.37 -6.87 3.79
N ALA A 68 24.94 -5.67 3.77
CA ALA A 68 24.25 -4.46 4.19
C ALA A 68 22.96 -4.25 3.40
N LEU A 69 21.88 -3.93 4.09
CA LEU A 69 20.60 -3.60 3.46
C LEU A 69 20.68 -2.21 2.84
N VAL A 70 20.31 -2.10 1.57
CA VAL A 70 20.04 -0.81 0.91
C VAL A 70 18.56 -0.53 1.08
N LEU A 71 18.22 0.39 1.99
CA LEU A 71 16.84 0.73 2.30
C LEU A 71 16.36 1.91 1.43
N PRO A 72 15.16 1.84 0.84
CA PRO A 72 14.59 2.95 0.10
C PRO A 72 14.06 4.02 1.05
N GLY A 73 14.37 5.29 0.79
CA GLY A 73 13.88 6.41 1.59
C GLY A 73 14.36 6.36 3.04
N PHE A 74 13.56 6.93 3.95
CA PHE A 74 13.84 6.84 5.39
C PHE A 74 13.16 5.59 5.95
N SER A 75 13.93 4.53 6.15
CA SER A 75 13.45 3.31 6.81
C SER A 75 14.50 2.79 7.79
N TRP A 76 14.05 2.27 8.93
CA TRP A 76 14.91 1.63 9.92
C TRP A 76 15.19 0.16 9.60
N SER A 77 14.35 -0.47 8.80
CA SER A 77 14.48 -1.87 8.41
C SER A 77 13.86 -2.14 7.02
N ASP A 78 13.88 -3.39 6.58
CA ASP A 78 13.16 -3.83 5.38
C ASP A 78 11.64 -3.96 5.60
N GLY A 79 11.15 -3.71 6.81
CA GLY A 79 9.73 -3.78 7.18
C GLY A 79 9.17 -5.20 7.26
N THR A 80 10.00 -6.24 7.16
CA THR A 80 9.53 -7.64 7.08
C THR A 80 9.57 -8.37 8.41
N ARG A 81 10.45 -7.96 9.33
CA ARG A 81 10.65 -8.60 10.63
C ARG A 81 10.67 -7.56 11.74
N PRO A 82 10.05 -7.81 12.91
CA PRO A 82 10.10 -6.89 14.03
C PRO A 82 11.51 -6.73 14.62
N SER A 83 11.74 -5.63 15.34
CA SER A 83 13.02 -5.37 16.02
C SER A 83 13.29 -6.33 17.19
N GLU A 84 14.47 -6.93 17.21
CA GLU A 84 15.02 -7.61 18.39
C GLU A 84 15.73 -6.64 19.34
N LEU A 85 16.18 -5.50 18.81
CA LEU A 85 17.07 -4.56 19.48
C LEU A 85 16.30 -3.53 20.29
N LEU A 86 15.32 -2.87 19.67
CA LEU A 86 14.50 -1.83 20.24
C LEU A 86 13.09 -2.35 20.47
N ASP A 87 12.54 -2.07 21.64
CA ASP A 87 11.15 -2.38 21.94
C ASP A 87 10.20 -1.27 21.44
N ALA A 88 8.89 -1.46 21.62
CA ALA A 88 7.92 -0.50 21.11
C ALA A 88 8.01 0.86 21.81
N GLY A 89 8.37 0.92 23.09
CA GLY A 89 8.52 2.17 23.81
C GLY A 89 9.78 2.94 23.45
N GLU A 90 10.87 2.23 23.16
CA GLU A 90 12.11 2.81 22.65
C GLU A 90 11.92 3.39 21.26
N TRP A 91 11.23 2.70 20.35
CA TRP A 91 10.85 3.28 19.05
C TRP A 91 9.96 4.51 19.20
N MET A 92 9.06 4.54 20.18
CA MET A 92 8.29 5.75 20.49
C MET A 92 9.19 6.90 20.98
N ALA A 93 10.25 6.60 21.74
CA ALA A 93 11.22 7.60 22.17
C ALA A 93 12.05 8.15 20.99
N VAL A 94 12.46 7.29 20.04
CA VAL A 94 13.10 7.70 18.78
C VAL A 94 12.20 8.66 18.00
N ALA A 95 10.92 8.30 17.84
CA ALA A 95 9.96 9.15 17.13
C ALA A 95 9.78 10.52 17.82
N ASP A 96 9.73 10.54 19.15
CA ASP A 96 9.62 11.80 19.92
C ASP A 96 10.88 12.65 19.80
N ALA A 97 12.08 12.05 19.84
CA ALA A 97 13.35 12.75 19.71
C ALA A 97 13.48 13.44 18.34
N LEU A 98 13.19 12.73 17.25
CA LEU A 98 13.24 13.30 15.90
C LEU A 98 12.27 14.47 15.74
N VAL A 99 11.05 14.36 16.26
CA VAL A 99 10.09 15.46 16.20
C VAL A 99 10.51 16.64 17.08
N ALA A 100 11.19 16.38 18.21
CA ALA A 100 11.73 17.45 19.04
C ALA A 100 12.89 18.19 18.35
N GLU A 101 13.65 17.51 17.48
CA GLU A 101 14.71 18.11 16.67
C GLU A 101 14.19 18.90 15.46
N ALA A 102 12.98 18.58 14.98
CA ALA A 102 12.32 19.23 13.84
C ALA A 102 11.84 20.68 14.15
N SER A 103 12.79 21.62 14.24
CA SER A 103 12.51 23.04 14.51
C SER A 103 11.78 23.73 13.35
N GLU A 104 10.99 24.77 13.64
CA GLU A 104 10.36 25.62 12.61
C GLU A 104 11.36 26.49 11.84
N ASP A 105 12.47 26.84 12.49
CA ASP A 105 13.55 27.65 11.90
C ASP A 105 14.57 26.81 11.11
N GLU A 106 14.39 25.49 11.06
CA GLU A 106 15.28 24.55 10.38
C GLU A 106 15.08 24.58 8.85
N ASP A 107 16.10 24.13 8.10
CA ASP A 107 15.95 23.87 6.68
C ASP A 107 14.75 22.95 6.41
N PRO A 108 13.81 23.30 5.52
CA PRO A 108 12.59 22.52 5.31
C PRO A 108 12.84 21.07 4.92
N ARG A 109 13.96 20.75 4.26
CA ARG A 109 14.28 19.36 3.88
C ARG A 109 14.76 18.56 5.08
N LEU A 110 15.50 19.19 5.98
CA LEU A 110 15.96 18.55 7.22
C LEU A 110 14.78 18.34 8.18
N ARG A 111 13.88 19.33 8.30
CA ARG A 111 12.61 19.17 9.03
C ARG A 111 11.79 18.01 8.45
N ALA A 112 11.64 17.97 7.13
CA ALA A 112 10.94 16.89 6.44
C ALA A 112 11.58 15.51 6.73
N HIS A 113 12.90 15.46 6.74
CA HIS A 113 13.68 14.26 7.06
C HIS A 113 13.41 13.75 8.49
N HIS A 114 13.37 14.64 9.48
CA HIS A 114 13.04 14.28 10.86
C HIS A 114 11.62 13.69 10.98
N PHE A 115 10.64 14.29 10.33
CA PHE A 115 9.27 13.78 10.33
C PHE A 115 9.13 12.44 9.59
N ALA A 116 9.82 12.25 8.46
CA ALA A 116 9.87 10.96 7.77
C ALA A 116 10.46 9.88 8.69
N GLY A 117 11.52 10.20 9.43
CA GLY A 117 12.11 9.27 10.38
C GLY A 117 11.24 8.95 11.59
N ALA A 118 10.51 9.94 12.09
CA ALA A 118 9.52 9.72 13.13
C ALA A 118 8.38 8.81 12.63
N ALA A 119 7.90 9.01 11.40
CA ALA A 119 6.89 8.13 10.79
C ALA A 119 7.39 6.68 10.66
N ALA A 120 8.63 6.50 10.19
CA ALA A 120 9.27 5.19 10.09
C ALA A 120 9.45 4.51 11.46
N ALA A 121 9.77 5.28 12.51
CA ALA A 121 9.85 4.74 13.87
C ALA A 121 8.48 4.25 14.37
N ILE A 122 7.38 4.95 14.03
CA ILE A 122 6.03 4.46 14.33
C ILE A 122 5.68 3.19 13.53
N ASP A 123 6.17 3.06 12.29
CA ASP A 123 6.02 1.81 11.53
C ASP A 123 6.67 0.62 12.26
N GLU A 124 7.84 0.81 12.85
CA GLU A 124 8.51 -0.23 13.66
C GLU A 124 7.71 -0.62 14.91
N VAL A 125 7.07 0.35 15.60
CA VAL A 125 6.13 0.06 16.69
C VAL A 125 4.96 -0.80 16.22
N LEU A 126 4.42 -0.51 15.04
CA LEU A 126 3.28 -1.23 14.47
C LEU A 126 3.63 -2.66 14.00
N LEU A 127 4.90 -2.94 13.71
CA LEU A 127 5.42 -4.27 13.35
C LEU A 127 5.59 -5.19 14.57
N LEU A 128 5.73 -4.64 15.78
CA LEU A 128 5.96 -5.41 17.01
C LEU A 128 4.70 -6.11 17.56
N GLY A 129 3.54 -5.96 16.91
CA GLY A 129 2.30 -6.63 17.30
C GLY A 129 1.56 -7.25 16.11
N PRO A 130 0.62 -8.18 16.36
CA PRO A 130 -0.28 -8.70 15.34
C PRO A 130 -1.03 -7.58 14.61
N ALA A 131 -1.29 -7.77 13.31
CA ALA A 131 -1.92 -6.74 12.47
C ALA A 131 -3.34 -6.35 12.95
N ASP A 132 -4.03 -7.27 13.62
CA ASP A 132 -5.38 -7.14 14.17
C ASP A 132 -5.42 -6.68 15.64
N ALA A 133 -4.27 -6.53 16.30
CA ALA A 133 -4.20 -6.11 17.69
C ALA A 133 -4.66 -4.65 17.85
N THR A 134 -5.54 -4.37 18.80
CA THR A 134 -6.01 -2.98 19.06
C THR A 134 -4.98 -2.13 19.79
N HIS A 135 -4.02 -2.77 20.47
CA HIS A 135 -2.92 -2.18 21.23
C HIS A 135 -1.63 -2.94 20.92
N VAL A 136 -0.49 -2.28 21.10
CA VAL A 136 0.79 -2.99 21.11
C VAL A 136 0.80 -4.00 22.27
N PRO A 137 1.19 -5.26 22.04
CA PRO A 137 1.29 -6.26 23.08
C PRO A 137 2.24 -5.83 24.21
N THR A 138 1.91 -6.13 25.46
CA THR A 138 2.73 -5.72 26.61
C THR A 138 4.11 -6.39 26.64
N ASP A 139 4.25 -7.57 26.05
CA ASP A 139 5.52 -8.28 25.88
C ASP A 139 6.43 -7.66 24.80
N ALA A 140 5.89 -6.77 23.96
CA ALA A 140 6.67 -5.91 23.08
C ALA A 140 7.26 -4.67 23.79
N ILE A 141 7.04 -4.53 25.11
CA ILE A 141 7.60 -3.47 25.97
C ILE A 141 8.55 -4.13 26.99
N ARG A 142 9.83 -4.20 26.64
CA ARG A 142 10.88 -5.01 27.30
C ARG A 142 11.86 -4.15 28.11
N SER A 143 12.13 -2.94 27.64
CA SER A 143 13.04 -1.96 28.23
C SER A 143 12.41 -1.26 29.44
N GLU A 144 13.26 -0.66 30.27
CA GLU A 144 12.81 0.20 31.37
C GLU A 144 12.16 1.49 30.83
N LEU A 145 12.80 2.14 29.86
CA LEU A 145 12.28 3.34 29.20
C LEU A 145 10.89 3.11 28.61
N GLY A 146 10.68 2.00 27.90
CA GLY A 146 9.39 1.69 27.32
C GLY A 146 8.31 1.47 28.36
N ARG A 147 8.63 0.78 29.48
CA ARG A 147 7.70 0.63 30.61
C ARG A 147 7.34 1.97 31.24
N GLU A 148 8.30 2.89 31.38
CA GLU A 148 8.05 4.24 31.91
C GLU A 148 7.12 5.05 30.99
N ILE A 149 7.32 4.99 29.68
CA ILE A 149 6.46 5.66 28.70
C ILE A 149 5.04 5.10 28.77
N VAL A 150 4.89 3.77 28.79
CA VAL A 150 3.58 3.11 28.93
C VAL A 150 2.89 3.48 30.25
N ALA A 151 3.63 3.51 31.36
CA ALA A 151 3.07 3.83 32.67
C ALA A 151 2.55 5.28 32.74
N ARG A 152 3.23 6.21 32.07
CA ARG A 152 2.85 7.62 32.01
C ARG A 152 1.69 7.86 31.04
N GLU A 153 1.69 7.18 29.89
CA GLU A 153 0.75 7.44 28.80
C GLU A 153 0.31 6.12 28.11
N PRO A 154 -0.52 5.28 28.76
CA PRO A 154 -0.85 3.94 28.24
C PRO A 154 -1.58 3.99 26.89
N ASP A 155 -2.39 5.04 26.66
CA ASP A 155 -3.13 5.23 25.41
C ASP A 155 -2.22 5.50 24.20
N ARG A 156 -0.94 5.82 24.38
CA ARG A 156 0.01 6.06 23.27
C ARG A 156 0.22 4.82 22.40
N PHE A 157 0.06 3.64 22.96
CA PHE A 157 0.28 2.37 22.27
C PHE A 157 -1.01 1.77 21.69
N ARG A 158 -2.11 2.54 21.66
CA ARG A 158 -3.30 2.19 20.90
C ARG A 158 -3.01 2.25 19.41
N ARG A 159 -3.28 1.16 18.69
CA ARG A 159 -2.97 1.02 17.27
C ARG A 159 -3.57 2.16 16.43
N LEU A 160 -4.83 2.51 16.67
CA LEU A 160 -5.47 3.64 15.98
C LEU A 160 -4.77 4.98 16.21
N ARG A 161 -4.27 5.22 17.42
CA ARG A 161 -3.53 6.45 17.75
C ARG A 161 -2.15 6.46 17.08
N LEU A 162 -1.46 5.33 17.05
CA LEU A 162 -0.19 5.16 16.32
C LEU A 162 -0.38 5.42 14.82
N ILE A 163 -1.43 4.86 14.21
CA ILE A 163 -1.76 5.10 12.79
C ILE A 163 -2.02 6.59 12.54
N ALA A 164 -2.82 7.25 13.39
CA ALA A 164 -3.10 8.67 13.27
C ALA A 164 -1.84 9.53 13.41
N ARG A 165 -0.97 9.19 14.38
CA ARG A 165 0.30 9.91 14.63
C ARG A 165 1.28 9.72 13.47
N ARG A 166 1.42 8.50 12.96
CA ARG A 166 2.19 8.21 11.75
C ARG A 166 1.70 9.02 10.55
N ARG A 167 0.38 9.11 10.35
CA ARG A 167 -0.21 9.93 9.27
C ARG A 167 0.21 11.39 9.43
N GLY A 168 0.04 11.97 10.62
CA GLY A 168 0.44 13.37 10.88
C GLY A 168 1.93 13.62 10.62
N TYR A 169 2.81 12.68 10.98
CA TYR A 169 4.24 12.79 10.66
C TYR A 169 4.52 12.73 9.15
N ARG A 170 3.85 11.86 8.40
CA ARG A 170 4.02 11.82 6.93
C ARG A 170 3.52 13.10 6.26
N GLU A 171 2.41 13.66 6.74
CA GLU A 171 1.90 14.94 6.25
C GLU A 171 2.92 16.07 6.46
N GLU A 172 3.48 16.19 7.67
CA GLU A 172 4.52 17.19 7.99
C GLU A 172 5.84 16.95 7.23
N SER A 173 6.16 15.70 6.91
CA SER A 173 7.37 15.39 6.12
C SER A 173 7.29 15.86 4.67
N GLY A 174 6.11 16.25 4.18
CA GLY A 174 5.92 16.52 2.76
C GLY A 174 6.15 15.29 1.89
N GLU A 175 6.16 14.07 2.44
CA GLU A 175 5.87 12.84 1.70
C GLU A 175 4.41 12.89 1.19
N HIS A 176 4.17 13.77 0.23
CA HIS A 176 3.26 13.44 -0.85
C HIS A 176 3.85 12.24 -1.56
N VAL A 177 2.98 11.28 -1.86
CA VAL A 177 3.33 9.99 -2.48
C VAL A 177 4.41 10.23 -3.52
N ALA A 178 5.62 9.70 -3.28
CA ALA A 178 6.76 9.90 -4.17
C ALA A 178 6.32 9.69 -5.62
N GLU A 179 6.80 10.53 -6.54
CA GLU A 179 6.56 10.30 -7.98
C GLU A 179 6.82 8.82 -8.28
N PRO A 180 5.86 8.10 -8.88
CA PRO A 180 5.96 6.66 -9.04
C PRO A 180 7.26 6.31 -9.77
N VAL A 181 8.09 5.49 -9.10
CA VAL A 181 9.40 5.08 -9.63
C VAL A 181 9.19 3.96 -10.64
N GLY A 182 9.27 4.27 -11.93
CA GLY A 182 9.16 3.30 -13.03
C GLY A 182 8.59 3.91 -14.30
N PRO A 183 8.60 3.19 -15.44
CA PRO A 183 7.84 3.63 -16.61
C PRO A 183 6.33 3.57 -16.31
N PRO A 184 5.50 4.42 -16.95
CA PRO A 184 4.05 4.32 -16.84
C PRO A 184 3.53 2.95 -17.27
N LEU A 185 2.50 2.49 -16.57
CA LEU A 185 1.78 1.28 -16.92
C LEU A 185 0.88 1.55 -18.13
N ARG A 186 0.88 0.68 -19.14
CA ARG A 186 0.08 0.92 -20.34
C ARG A 186 -1.37 0.47 -20.14
N ALA A 187 -2.28 1.42 -20.13
CA ALA A 187 -3.72 1.17 -20.08
C ALA A 187 -4.34 1.30 -21.48
N ARG A 188 -5.38 0.49 -21.75
CA ARG A 188 -6.17 0.58 -22.99
C ARG A 188 -7.38 1.52 -22.81
N SER A 189 -7.77 1.80 -21.57
CA SER A 189 -8.85 2.74 -21.23
C SER A 189 -8.78 3.13 -19.75
N LEU A 190 -9.45 4.23 -19.39
CA LEU A 190 -9.69 4.64 -17.99
C LEU A 190 -10.41 3.56 -17.15
N ALA A 191 -11.30 2.77 -17.75
CA ALA A 191 -11.97 1.68 -17.06
C ALA A 191 -10.96 0.59 -16.65
N GLU A 192 -9.99 0.29 -17.52
CA GLU A 192 -8.90 -0.65 -17.21
C GLU A 192 -7.99 -0.11 -16.09
N GLU A 193 -7.68 1.19 -16.10
CA GLU A 193 -6.95 1.83 -15.01
C GLU A 193 -7.68 1.65 -13.67
N THR A 194 -8.99 1.92 -13.68
CA THR A 194 -9.85 1.80 -12.50
C THR A 194 -9.86 0.35 -12.00
N ALA A 195 -10.00 -0.62 -12.90
CA ALA A 195 -9.89 -2.04 -12.57
C ALA A 195 -8.55 -2.38 -11.93
N PHE A 196 -7.45 -1.88 -12.49
CA PHE A 196 -6.11 -2.10 -11.95
C PHE A 196 -5.94 -1.51 -10.54
N MET A 197 -6.45 -0.30 -10.32
CA MET A 197 -6.42 0.34 -9.00
C MET A 197 -7.25 -0.41 -7.96
N GLN A 198 -8.41 -0.97 -8.35
CA GLN A 198 -9.24 -1.82 -7.49
C GLN A 198 -8.59 -3.17 -7.18
N ALA A 199 -7.90 -3.77 -8.15
CA ALA A 199 -7.21 -5.05 -8.01
C ALA A 199 -5.83 -4.95 -7.35
N SER A 200 -5.33 -3.75 -7.10
CA SER A 200 -4.02 -3.49 -6.48
C SER A 200 -4.18 -3.10 -5.01
N PRO A 201 -4.35 -4.06 -4.08
CA PRO A 201 -4.61 -3.77 -2.67
C PRO A 201 -3.50 -2.89 -2.07
N CYS A 202 -3.89 -2.06 -1.11
CA CYS A 202 -2.91 -1.46 -0.22
C CYS A 202 -2.17 -2.56 0.56
N VAL A 203 -0.95 -2.30 1.02
CA VAL A 203 -0.19 -3.21 1.89
C VAL A 203 -0.94 -3.60 3.19
N CYS A 204 -1.91 -2.78 3.62
CA CYS A 204 -2.75 -3.08 4.76
C CYS A 204 -3.95 -4.00 4.44
N GLY A 205 -4.13 -4.39 3.17
CA GLY A 205 -5.24 -5.20 2.69
C GLY A 205 -6.45 -4.40 2.18
N ALA A 206 -6.46 -3.06 2.31
CA ALA A 206 -7.54 -2.24 1.78
C ALA A 206 -7.64 -2.37 0.25
N LEU A 207 -8.84 -2.74 -0.22
CA LEU A 207 -9.13 -2.88 -1.65
C LEU A 207 -9.58 -1.56 -2.29
N LEU A 208 -10.29 -0.73 -1.52
CA LEU A 208 -10.81 0.54 -2.02
C LEU A 208 -9.68 1.54 -2.25
N PHE A 209 -9.74 2.20 -3.40
CA PHE A 209 -8.93 3.34 -3.78
C PHE A 209 -9.86 4.42 -4.30
N THR A 210 -9.99 5.50 -3.55
CA THR A 210 -10.73 6.68 -4.00
C THR A 210 -9.70 7.76 -4.28
N PRO A 211 -9.33 8.00 -5.56
CA PRO A 211 -8.35 9.03 -5.88
C PRO A 211 -8.87 10.41 -5.44
N ASP A 212 -8.01 11.22 -4.82
CA ASP A 212 -8.32 12.60 -4.42
C ASP A 212 -8.33 13.56 -5.63
N GLY A 213 -7.92 13.03 -6.78
CA GLY A 213 -7.82 13.71 -8.07
C GLY A 213 -6.90 12.92 -8.99
N TYR A 214 -6.76 13.41 -10.22
CA TYR A 214 -5.79 12.89 -11.18
C TYR A 214 -5.03 14.04 -11.83
N GLN A 215 -3.80 13.77 -12.25
CA GLN A 215 -3.01 14.69 -13.08
C GLN A 215 -2.88 14.09 -14.48
N MET A 216 -3.24 14.86 -15.50
CA MET A 216 -3.05 14.47 -16.91
C MET A 216 -1.91 15.27 -17.52
N ARG A 217 -1.04 14.59 -18.28
CA ARG A 217 -0.07 15.23 -19.17
C ARG A 217 -0.29 14.73 -20.58
N PHE A 218 -0.59 15.66 -21.48
CA PHE A 218 -0.84 15.37 -22.88
C PHE A 218 0.47 15.34 -23.68
N HIS A 219 0.65 14.28 -24.45
CA HIS A 219 1.69 14.13 -25.46
C HIS A 219 1.05 14.02 -26.84
N GLU A 220 1.85 14.06 -27.93
CA GLU A 220 1.29 14.08 -29.29
C GLU A 220 0.36 12.89 -29.59
N GLU A 221 0.74 11.68 -29.17
CA GLU A 221 -0.01 10.44 -29.42
C GLU A 221 -0.52 9.76 -28.14
N ARG A 222 -0.17 10.28 -26.97
CA ARG A 222 -0.39 9.61 -25.68
C ARG A 222 -0.82 10.58 -24.60
N VAL A 223 -1.49 10.06 -23.59
CA VAL A 223 -1.80 10.77 -22.37
C VAL A 223 -1.17 10.00 -21.22
N THR A 224 -0.52 10.73 -20.35
CA THR A 224 -0.04 10.22 -19.08
C THR A 224 -1.05 10.62 -18.00
N VAL A 225 -1.55 9.64 -17.24
CA VAL A 225 -2.49 9.87 -16.13
C VAL A 225 -1.83 9.41 -14.83
N VAL A 226 -1.84 10.27 -13.81
CA VAL A 226 -1.36 9.94 -12.48
C VAL A 226 -2.52 10.06 -11.49
N HIS A 227 -2.87 8.94 -10.86
CA HIS A 227 -3.86 8.91 -9.77
C HIS A 227 -3.14 8.81 -8.45
N GLN A 228 -3.49 9.66 -7.48
CA GLN A 228 -2.89 9.63 -6.14
C GLN A 228 -3.97 9.81 -5.07
N ALA A 229 -3.86 9.01 -4.02
CA ALA A 229 -4.64 9.19 -2.79
C ALA A 229 -4.01 8.42 -1.62
N PRO A 230 -4.23 8.85 -0.37
CA PRO A 230 -3.97 8.02 0.78
C PRO A 230 -4.95 6.85 0.82
N CYS A 231 -4.51 5.70 1.30
CA CYS A 231 -5.40 4.61 1.63
C CYS A 231 -6.35 5.01 2.77
N ASP A 232 -7.66 4.85 2.58
CA ASP A 232 -8.68 5.20 3.59
C ASP A 232 -8.51 4.45 4.92
N GLN A 233 -7.95 3.24 4.88
CA GLN A 233 -7.78 2.41 6.07
C GLN A 233 -6.49 2.71 6.84
N CYS A 234 -5.35 2.81 6.15
CA CYS A 234 -4.04 2.94 6.82
C CYS A 234 -3.34 4.29 6.60
N GLY A 235 -3.89 5.15 5.74
CA GLY A 235 -3.30 6.44 5.37
C GLY A 235 -2.05 6.36 4.51
N ARG A 236 -1.59 5.17 4.09
CA ARG A 236 -0.44 5.05 3.21
C ARG A 236 -0.79 5.60 1.82
N GLY A 237 0.00 6.54 1.34
CA GLY A 237 -0.08 7.04 -0.03
C GLY A 237 0.00 5.92 -1.06
N ARG A 238 -0.91 5.95 -2.03
CA ARG A 238 -0.88 5.12 -3.23
C ARG A 238 -0.84 6.05 -4.44
N ALA A 239 0.04 5.75 -5.37
CA ALA A 239 0.15 6.44 -6.64
C ALA A 239 0.16 5.40 -7.76
N PHE A 240 -0.63 5.66 -8.79
CA PHE A 240 -0.69 4.86 -10.00
C PHE A 240 -0.38 5.75 -11.19
N TRP A 241 0.48 5.27 -12.08
CA TRP A 241 0.92 6.01 -13.24
C TRP A 241 0.62 5.20 -14.50
N PHE A 242 -0.25 5.75 -15.33
CA PHE A 242 -0.68 5.13 -16.57
C PHE A 242 -0.25 5.94 -17.79
N GLU A 243 -0.08 5.23 -18.90
CA GLU A 243 0.06 5.75 -20.25
C GLU A 243 -1.06 5.16 -21.10
N GLU A 244 -1.90 6.02 -21.67
CA GLU A 244 -3.01 5.65 -22.55
C GLU A 244 -2.86 6.29 -23.94
N PRO A 245 -3.43 5.69 -25.01
CA PRO A 245 -3.50 6.33 -26.32
C PRO A 245 -4.29 7.65 -26.24
N ARG A 246 -3.85 8.71 -26.91
CA ARG A 246 -4.56 10.01 -26.91
C ARG A 246 -6.00 9.94 -27.44
N HIS A 247 -6.29 8.94 -28.27
CA HIS A 247 -7.61 8.65 -28.81
C HIS A 247 -8.28 7.44 -28.15
N ALA A 248 -7.74 6.93 -27.03
CA ALA A 248 -8.57 6.19 -26.10
C ALA A 248 -9.55 7.24 -25.56
N GLY A 249 -10.64 7.46 -26.30
CA GLY A 249 -11.68 8.37 -25.86
C GLY A 249 -12.11 7.99 -24.45
N ARG A 250 -12.77 8.91 -23.73
CA ARG A 250 -13.62 8.51 -22.62
C ARG A 250 -14.58 7.46 -23.17
N PHE A 251 -14.23 6.19 -23.02
CA PHE A 251 -15.04 5.09 -23.52
C PHE A 251 -16.36 5.27 -22.81
N GLU A 252 -17.43 5.52 -23.57
CA GLU A 252 -18.67 6.02 -23.03
C GLU A 252 -19.10 5.14 -21.86
N PRO A 253 -19.52 5.71 -20.71
CA PRO A 253 -19.92 4.95 -19.54
C PRO A 253 -21.05 3.93 -19.83
N ALA A 254 -21.79 4.13 -20.92
CA ALA A 254 -22.81 3.21 -21.42
C ALA A 254 -22.23 1.92 -22.06
N GLY A 255 -20.98 1.93 -22.51
CA GLY A 255 -20.26 0.76 -23.01
C GLY A 255 -19.41 0.16 -21.90
N HIS A 256 -20.03 -0.62 -21.00
CA HIS A 256 -19.44 -1.17 -19.78
C HIS A 256 -18.22 -2.12 -19.94
N GLY A 257 -17.51 -2.09 -21.07
CA GLY A 257 -16.27 -2.84 -21.28
C GLY A 257 -15.06 -2.14 -20.65
N TYR A 258 -14.10 -2.93 -20.16
CA TYR A 258 -12.82 -2.41 -19.67
C TYR A 258 -11.86 -1.96 -20.78
N ALA A 259 -12.12 -2.34 -22.03
CA ALA A 259 -11.34 -1.96 -23.19
C ALA A 259 -12.16 -2.15 -24.48
N PRO A 260 -11.75 -1.55 -25.62
CA PRO A 260 -12.38 -1.78 -26.91
C PRO A 260 -12.51 -3.30 -27.23
N PRO A 261 -13.60 -3.75 -27.87
CA PRO A 261 -13.82 -5.19 -28.14
C PRO A 261 -12.72 -5.85 -28.98
N ASP A 262 -12.09 -5.08 -29.87
CA ASP A 262 -11.00 -5.50 -30.75
C ASP A 262 -9.61 -5.38 -30.09
N SER A 263 -9.55 -4.91 -28.85
CA SER A 263 -8.30 -4.90 -28.10
C SER A 263 -7.87 -6.32 -27.75
N GLY A 264 -6.57 -6.60 -27.88
CA GLY A 264 -5.96 -7.83 -27.36
C GLY A 264 -6.05 -7.92 -25.84
N PRO A 265 -5.52 -9.00 -25.23
CA PRO A 265 -5.59 -9.19 -23.77
C PRO A 265 -4.90 -8.06 -23.00
N SER A 266 -5.42 -7.80 -21.79
CA SER A 266 -4.84 -6.84 -20.85
C SER A 266 -3.35 -7.07 -20.62
N GLN A 267 -2.59 -5.98 -20.50
CA GLN A 267 -1.19 -5.99 -20.05
C GLN A 267 -1.06 -5.52 -18.60
N LEU A 268 -2.14 -5.02 -17.98
CA LEU A 268 -2.19 -4.53 -16.61
C LEU A 268 -2.60 -5.62 -15.62
N LEU A 269 -3.63 -6.37 -16.00
CA LEU A 269 -4.27 -7.36 -15.14
C LEU A 269 -4.19 -8.72 -15.81
N ASP A 270 -3.76 -9.72 -15.04
CA ASP A 270 -3.75 -11.09 -15.49
C ASP A 270 -5.15 -11.73 -15.38
N PRO A 271 -5.37 -12.92 -15.97
CA PRO A 271 -6.66 -13.59 -15.98
C PRO A 271 -7.22 -13.87 -14.57
N GLY A 272 -6.35 -14.14 -13.59
CA GLY A 272 -6.77 -14.42 -12.22
C GLY A 272 -7.22 -13.17 -11.48
N GLN A 273 -6.58 -12.02 -11.72
CA GLN A 273 -7.02 -10.73 -11.19
C GLN A 273 -8.37 -10.29 -11.79
N TRP A 274 -8.56 -10.45 -13.11
CA TRP A 274 -9.85 -10.21 -13.74
C TRP A 274 -10.96 -11.09 -13.18
N LEU A 275 -10.69 -12.38 -12.98
CA LEU A 275 -11.68 -13.30 -12.42
C LEU A 275 -12.04 -12.95 -10.97
N LEU A 276 -11.11 -12.41 -10.17
CA LEU A 276 -11.40 -11.88 -8.84
C LEU A 276 -12.27 -10.63 -8.89
N LEU A 277 -12.00 -9.70 -9.81
CA LEU A 277 -12.86 -8.52 -10.02
C LEU A 277 -14.28 -8.93 -10.41
N ALA A 278 -14.44 -9.90 -11.31
CA ALA A 278 -15.74 -10.42 -11.70
C ALA A 278 -16.52 -10.98 -10.50
N GLN A 279 -15.85 -11.75 -9.64
CA GLN A 279 -16.45 -12.31 -8.42
C GLN A 279 -16.83 -11.23 -7.40
N ALA A 280 -15.97 -10.23 -7.19
CA ALA A 280 -16.23 -9.13 -6.28
C ALA A 280 -17.46 -8.33 -6.73
N HIS A 281 -17.54 -7.98 -8.01
CA HIS A 281 -18.71 -7.31 -8.58
C HIS A 281 -19.96 -8.19 -8.54
N GLY A 282 -19.83 -9.49 -8.86
CA GLY A 282 -20.93 -10.45 -8.73
C GLY A 282 -21.50 -10.53 -7.31
N ALA A 283 -20.63 -10.56 -6.30
CA ALA A 283 -21.03 -10.59 -4.89
C ALA A 283 -21.73 -9.29 -4.47
N LEU A 284 -21.21 -8.13 -4.90
CA LEU A 284 -21.84 -6.82 -4.65
C LEU A 284 -23.22 -6.73 -5.32
N ALA A 285 -23.36 -7.22 -6.54
CA ALA A 285 -24.65 -7.27 -7.24
C ALA A 285 -25.65 -8.26 -6.63
N GLY A 286 -25.16 -9.36 -6.05
CA GLY A 286 -25.99 -10.36 -5.37
C GLY A 286 -26.47 -9.94 -3.97
N GLY A 287 -25.86 -8.89 -3.40
CA GLY A 287 -26.31 -8.29 -2.16
C GLY A 287 -27.73 -7.71 -2.28
N SER A 288 -28.46 -7.67 -1.16
CA SER A 288 -29.65 -6.81 -1.07
C SER A 288 -29.25 -5.41 -1.49
N ASP A 289 -30.08 -4.72 -2.29
CA ASP A 289 -29.83 -3.32 -2.64
C ASP A 289 -29.43 -2.58 -1.37
N PRO A 290 -28.22 -2.01 -1.29
CA PRO A 290 -27.93 -1.10 -0.21
C PRO A 290 -29.01 -0.03 -0.33
N ALA A 291 -29.91 0.02 0.67
CA ALA A 291 -30.91 1.07 0.72
C ALA A 291 -30.15 2.38 0.52
N PRO A 292 -30.55 3.23 -0.45
CA PRO A 292 -29.86 4.49 -0.64
C PRO A 292 -29.80 5.19 0.72
N PRO A 293 -28.68 5.83 1.06
CA PRO A 293 -28.59 6.55 2.32
C PRO A 293 -29.82 7.47 2.46
N PRO A 294 -30.37 7.67 3.67
CA PRO A 294 -31.57 8.50 3.83
C PRO A 294 -31.37 9.88 3.17
N GLY A 295 -32.16 10.19 2.14
CA GLY A 295 -32.03 11.40 1.33
C GLY A 295 -31.11 11.30 0.09
N GLY A 296 -30.57 10.12 -0.22
CA GLY A 296 -29.80 9.84 -1.41
C GLY A 296 -30.66 9.77 -2.67
N ASP A 297 -30.07 10.15 -3.81
CA ASP A 297 -30.70 10.10 -5.12
C ASP A 297 -30.95 8.65 -5.55
N PRO A 298 -32.23 8.22 -5.77
CA PRO A 298 -32.54 6.90 -6.29
C PRO A 298 -31.86 6.59 -7.63
N ALA A 299 -31.59 7.61 -8.46
CA ALA A 299 -30.87 7.42 -9.72
C ALA A 299 -29.43 6.95 -9.49
N ALA A 300 -28.74 7.48 -8.48
CA ALA A 300 -27.39 7.05 -8.13
C ALA A 300 -27.35 5.56 -7.73
N GLY A 301 -28.37 5.07 -7.03
CA GLY A 301 -28.51 3.65 -6.69
C GLY A 301 -28.66 2.75 -7.93
N TYR A 302 -29.51 3.17 -8.88
CA TYR A 302 -29.69 2.47 -10.15
C TYR A 302 -28.37 2.37 -10.94
N TRP A 303 -27.69 3.49 -11.16
CA TRP A 303 -26.46 3.55 -11.95
C TRP A 303 -25.29 2.80 -11.28
N ALA A 304 -25.18 2.86 -9.95
CA ALA A 304 -24.20 2.07 -9.22
C ALA A 304 -24.44 0.56 -9.40
N ARG A 305 -25.70 0.10 -9.28
CA ARG A 305 -26.02 -1.32 -9.47
C ARG A 305 -25.81 -1.79 -10.90
N LEU A 306 -26.20 -0.97 -11.88
CA LEU A 306 -25.96 -1.24 -13.29
C LEU A 306 -24.45 -1.38 -13.57
N GLY A 307 -23.65 -0.43 -13.10
CA GLY A 307 -22.20 -0.42 -13.27
C GLY A 307 -21.53 -1.67 -12.68
N VAL A 308 -21.95 -2.11 -11.49
CA VAL A 308 -21.41 -3.33 -10.87
C VAL A 308 -21.79 -4.58 -11.68
N LEU A 309 -23.05 -4.75 -12.08
CA LEU A 309 -23.49 -5.89 -12.87
C LEU A 309 -22.74 -5.98 -14.20
N ALA A 310 -22.60 -4.85 -14.88
CA ALA A 310 -21.94 -4.81 -16.17
C ALA A 310 -20.42 -4.99 -16.07
N SER A 311 -19.81 -4.46 -15.01
CA SER A 311 -18.39 -4.69 -14.69
C SER A 311 -18.09 -6.18 -14.43
N ALA A 312 -19.02 -6.93 -13.83
CA ALA A 312 -18.86 -8.37 -13.64
C ALA A 312 -18.82 -9.12 -14.99
N VAL A 313 -19.72 -8.77 -15.92
CA VAL A 313 -19.76 -9.32 -17.28
C VAL A 313 -18.46 -9.00 -18.03
N ALA A 314 -18.06 -7.73 -18.04
CA ALA A 314 -16.88 -7.27 -18.74
C ALA A 314 -15.58 -7.89 -18.19
N ALA A 315 -15.48 -8.11 -16.88
CA ALA A 315 -14.32 -8.75 -16.28
C ALA A 315 -14.16 -10.20 -16.76
N ILE A 316 -15.24 -10.97 -16.91
CA ILE A 316 -15.17 -12.33 -17.48
C ILE A 316 -14.79 -12.30 -18.97
N ASP A 317 -15.32 -11.34 -19.73
CA ASP A 317 -14.95 -11.15 -21.14
C ASP A 317 -13.44 -10.87 -21.28
N GLU A 318 -12.86 -10.06 -20.40
CA GLU A 318 -11.40 -9.85 -20.36
C GLU A 318 -10.61 -11.13 -20.09
N VAL A 319 -11.08 -12.03 -19.21
CA VAL A 319 -10.44 -13.35 -19.00
C VAL A 319 -10.46 -14.17 -20.29
N LEU A 320 -11.59 -14.16 -21.02
CA LEU A 320 -11.74 -14.93 -22.26
C LEU A 320 -10.77 -14.48 -23.36
N LYS A 321 -10.38 -13.20 -23.40
CA LYS A 321 -9.37 -12.66 -24.34
C LYS A 321 -7.98 -13.30 -24.19
N PHE A 322 -7.68 -13.91 -23.03
CA PHE A 322 -6.42 -14.63 -22.80
C PHE A 322 -6.42 -16.07 -23.32
N ILE A 323 -7.55 -16.59 -23.80
CA ILE A 323 -7.64 -17.95 -24.35
C ILE A 323 -7.34 -17.90 -25.85
N PRO A 324 -6.23 -18.48 -26.33
CA PRO A 324 -5.98 -18.57 -27.77
C PRO A 324 -7.14 -19.26 -28.52
N PRO A 325 -7.41 -18.94 -29.79
CA PRO A 325 -8.59 -19.42 -30.52
C PRO A 325 -8.86 -20.93 -30.41
N HIS A 326 -7.80 -21.75 -30.40
CA HIS A 326 -7.87 -23.21 -30.36
C HIS A 326 -7.58 -23.83 -28.98
N SER A 327 -7.39 -23.01 -27.95
CA SER A 327 -7.19 -23.51 -26.59
C SER A 327 -8.53 -23.68 -25.87
N ALA A 328 -8.66 -24.76 -25.10
CA ALA A 328 -9.80 -24.98 -24.23
C ALA A 328 -9.70 -24.19 -22.91
N ARG A 329 -8.53 -23.59 -22.60
CA ARG A 329 -8.28 -22.91 -21.34
C ARG A 329 -7.26 -21.79 -21.45
N VAL A 330 -7.23 -20.91 -20.45
CA VAL A 330 -6.17 -19.91 -20.29
C VAL A 330 -4.83 -20.63 -20.09
N PRO A 331 -3.78 -20.31 -20.86
CA PRO A 331 -2.45 -20.86 -20.66
C PRO A 331 -1.87 -20.43 -19.31
N VAL A 332 -1.19 -21.35 -18.59
CA VAL A 332 -0.58 -21.03 -17.28
C VAL A 332 0.42 -19.86 -17.34
N GLY A 333 1.09 -19.67 -18.48
CA GLY A 333 2.01 -18.54 -18.69
C GLY A 333 1.32 -17.18 -18.78
N ALA A 334 -0.01 -17.12 -18.86
CA ALA A 334 -0.77 -15.88 -18.81
C ALA A 334 -1.00 -15.36 -17.38
N PHE A 335 -0.60 -16.11 -16.33
CA PHE A 335 -0.73 -15.70 -14.93
C PHE A 335 0.62 -15.19 -14.41
N TRP A 336 0.88 -13.89 -14.53
CA TRP A 336 2.15 -13.29 -14.12
C TRP A 336 2.11 -12.65 -12.74
N SER A 337 0.93 -12.34 -12.20
CA SER A 337 0.82 -11.81 -10.84
C SER A 337 0.80 -12.96 -9.81
N PRO A 338 1.36 -12.75 -8.60
CA PRO A 338 1.25 -13.74 -7.53
C PRO A 338 -0.21 -14.09 -7.19
N VAL A 339 -1.10 -13.09 -7.21
CA VAL A 339 -2.53 -13.26 -6.92
C VAL A 339 -3.19 -14.13 -7.98
N GLY A 340 -2.99 -13.82 -9.26
CA GLY A 340 -3.59 -14.57 -10.35
C GLY A 340 -3.07 -16.00 -10.44
N LEU A 341 -1.76 -16.20 -10.24
CA LEU A 341 -1.18 -17.54 -10.18
C LEU A 341 -1.75 -18.34 -9.01
N SER A 342 -1.94 -17.72 -7.84
CA SER A 342 -2.58 -18.38 -6.70
C SER A 342 -4.00 -18.82 -7.02
N GLN A 343 -4.80 -17.98 -7.71
CA GLN A 343 -6.15 -18.35 -8.15
C GLN A 343 -6.13 -19.55 -9.10
N TYR A 344 -5.19 -19.56 -10.06
CA TYR A 344 -5.04 -20.67 -11.00
C TYR A 344 -4.64 -21.97 -10.31
N LEU A 345 -3.70 -21.92 -9.36
CA LEU A 345 -3.23 -23.11 -8.65
C LEU A 345 -4.27 -23.70 -7.71
N ASP A 346 -5.12 -22.85 -7.12
CA ASP A 346 -6.20 -23.28 -6.23
C ASP A 346 -7.28 -24.08 -6.99
N ASP A 347 -7.77 -23.54 -8.11
CA ASP A 347 -8.71 -24.26 -8.98
C ASP A 347 -8.47 -23.92 -10.47
N PRO A 348 -7.65 -24.71 -11.16
CA PRO A 348 -7.36 -24.49 -12.58
C PRO A 348 -8.59 -24.61 -13.49
N SER A 349 -9.64 -25.34 -13.07
CA SER A 349 -10.84 -25.59 -13.89
C SER A 349 -11.66 -24.31 -14.13
N ARG A 350 -11.54 -23.31 -13.25
CA ARG A 350 -12.16 -21.99 -13.37
C ARG A 350 -11.61 -21.14 -14.51
N PHE A 351 -10.55 -21.61 -15.17
CA PHE A 351 -9.95 -20.94 -16.31
C PHE A 351 -10.12 -21.73 -17.61
N GLU A 352 -11.01 -22.71 -17.61
CA GLU A 352 -11.49 -23.39 -18.81
C GLU A 352 -12.53 -22.52 -19.51
N ARG A 353 -12.49 -22.51 -20.85
CA ARG A 353 -13.39 -21.72 -21.70
C ARG A 353 -14.85 -22.02 -21.40
N GLU A 354 -15.19 -23.30 -21.24
CA GLU A 354 -16.56 -23.73 -20.96
C GLU A 354 -17.08 -23.17 -19.63
N TRP A 355 -16.25 -23.22 -18.58
CA TRP A 355 -16.58 -22.65 -17.28
C TRP A 355 -16.75 -21.13 -17.38
N LEU A 356 -15.81 -20.43 -18.02
CA LEU A 356 -15.88 -18.97 -18.17
C LEU A 356 -17.09 -18.51 -18.99
N LEU A 357 -17.46 -19.24 -20.05
CA LEU A 357 -18.69 -18.96 -20.81
C LEU A 357 -19.96 -19.18 -19.97
N THR A 358 -19.96 -20.19 -19.11
CA THR A 358 -21.06 -20.44 -18.17
C THR A 358 -21.19 -19.31 -17.15
N GLU A 359 -20.06 -18.83 -16.63
CA GLU A 359 -20.02 -17.72 -15.67
C GLU A 359 -20.42 -16.39 -16.32
N LEU A 360 -19.98 -16.16 -17.57
CA LEU A 360 -20.38 -15.03 -18.40
C LEU A 360 -21.90 -15.01 -18.59
N ASP A 361 -22.49 -16.12 -19.02
CA ASP A 361 -23.95 -16.26 -19.19
C ASP A 361 -24.70 -15.97 -17.88
N ARG A 362 -24.21 -16.48 -16.74
CA ARG A 362 -24.78 -16.22 -15.43
C ARG A 362 -24.78 -14.72 -15.09
N HIS A 363 -23.67 -14.01 -15.29
CA HIS A 363 -23.61 -12.56 -15.03
C HIS A 363 -24.46 -11.76 -16.02
N ALA A 364 -24.44 -12.15 -17.31
CA ALA A 364 -25.22 -11.51 -18.36
C ALA A 364 -26.73 -11.64 -18.12
N ARG A 365 -27.20 -12.78 -17.63
CA ARG A 365 -28.59 -12.97 -17.21
C ARG A 365 -28.97 -12.04 -16.06
N GLY A 366 -28.12 -11.92 -15.04
CA GLY A 366 -28.37 -10.99 -13.92
C GLY A 366 -28.48 -9.53 -14.38
N LEU A 367 -27.61 -9.10 -15.29
CA LEU A 367 -27.67 -7.78 -15.91
C LEU A 367 -28.97 -7.59 -16.73
N ALA A 368 -29.33 -8.56 -17.55
CA ALA A 368 -30.53 -8.51 -18.37
C ALA A 368 -31.83 -8.47 -17.52
N GLU A 369 -31.89 -9.26 -16.45
CA GLU A 369 -33.00 -9.25 -15.49
C GLU A 369 -33.13 -7.88 -14.80
N PHE A 370 -32.02 -7.28 -14.38
CA PHE A 370 -32.00 -5.94 -13.80
C PHE A 370 -32.55 -4.89 -14.77
N LEU A 371 -32.06 -4.86 -16.00
CA LEU A 371 -32.54 -3.95 -17.05
C LEU A 371 -34.03 -4.17 -17.36
N ALA A 372 -34.48 -5.42 -17.45
CA ALA A 372 -35.89 -5.74 -17.70
C ALA A 372 -36.82 -5.30 -16.56
N SER A 373 -36.33 -5.31 -15.32
CA SER A 373 -37.07 -4.82 -14.15
C SER A 373 -37.11 -3.29 -14.03
N HIS A 374 -36.29 -2.57 -14.81
CA HIS A 374 -36.20 -1.10 -14.85
C HIS A 374 -36.31 -0.58 -16.30
N PRO A 375 -37.48 -0.74 -16.95
CA PRO A 375 -37.65 -0.38 -18.37
C PRO A 375 -37.53 1.13 -18.62
N ASP A 376 -37.74 1.95 -17.59
CA ASP A 376 -37.61 3.41 -17.62
C ASP A 376 -36.43 3.81 -16.72
N PRO A 377 -35.17 3.72 -17.20
CA PRO A 377 -34.02 4.11 -16.41
C PRO A 377 -34.10 5.60 -16.06
N PRO A 378 -33.63 6.01 -14.87
CA PRO A 378 -33.46 7.41 -14.56
C PRO A 378 -32.52 8.07 -15.57
N GLU A 379 -32.62 9.39 -15.72
CA GLU A 379 -31.70 10.15 -16.56
C GLU A 379 -30.25 9.84 -16.12
N GLU A 380 -29.38 9.59 -17.11
CA GLU A 380 -27.97 9.37 -16.82
C GLU A 380 -27.40 10.66 -16.20
N PRO A 381 -26.60 10.58 -15.13
CA PRO A 381 -26.02 11.76 -14.53
C PRO A 381 -25.25 12.47 -15.64
N GLY A 382 -25.70 13.68 -16.01
CA GLY A 382 -25.00 14.48 -16.99
C GLY A 382 -23.58 14.68 -16.48
N TYR A 383 -22.61 14.04 -17.12
CA TYR A 383 -21.23 14.43 -16.96
C TYR A 383 -21.14 15.81 -17.61
N GLU A 384 -21.22 16.88 -16.82
CA GLU A 384 -20.92 18.22 -17.29
C GLU A 384 -19.52 18.14 -17.90
N ASN A 385 -19.46 18.12 -19.22
CA ASN A 385 -18.20 18.19 -19.93
C ASN A 385 -17.65 19.57 -19.62
N ASP A 386 -16.64 19.64 -18.76
CA ASP A 386 -15.77 20.81 -18.58
C ASP A 386 -14.97 21.05 -19.89
N GLU A 387 -15.66 21.28 -21.00
CA GLU A 387 -15.10 21.71 -22.29
C GLU A 387 -14.72 23.20 -22.27
N ASN A 388 -14.68 23.84 -21.09
CA ASN A 388 -14.20 25.21 -20.92
C ASN A 388 -12.67 25.25 -20.72
N GLU A 389 -11.89 24.67 -21.63
CA GLU A 389 -10.43 24.89 -21.69
C GLU A 389 -9.91 25.29 -23.08
N ASP A 390 -10.75 25.85 -23.94
CA ASP A 390 -10.30 26.70 -25.06
C ASP A 390 -10.49 28.18 -24.68
N GLY A 391 -9.65 28.66 -23.76
CA GLY A 391 -9.65 30.03 -23.24
C GLY A 391 -8.27 30.68 -23.24
N ALA A 392 -7.81 31.07 -24.44
CA ALA A 392 -6.85 32.14 -24.80
C ALA A 392 -5.41 32.13 -24.22
#